data_AF-A0A950MAC1-F1
#
_entry.id   AF-A0A950MAC1-F1
#
_cell.length_a   1.000
_cell.length_b   1.000
_cell.length_c   1.000
_cell.angle_alpha   90.00
_cell.angle_beta   90.00
_cell.angle_gamma   90.00
#
_symmetry.space_group_name_H-M   'P 1'
#
loop_
_entity.id
_entity.type
_entity.pdbx_description
1 polymer ?
#
loop_
_entity_poly.entity_id
_entity_poly.type
_entity_poly.pdbx_seq_one_letter_code
_entity_poly.pdbx_strand_id
1 'polypeptide(L)'
;MHLSSNDYLCLSGERELVNAQLKTLVGQKDLLMSATFLHGDNPQAKMERKMAHFLRAEDGVLCQSGWAANVGLLQTLAREGVPVYLDMMAHASLWEGVNTAR
;
A
#
# COMPACT_ATOMS: atom_id res chain seq x y z
N MET A 1 15.10 24.29 2.92
CA MET A 1 14.28 23.54 3.91
C MET A 1 12.94 23.25 3.25
N HIS A 2 12.59 21.98 3.04
CA HIS A 2 11.30 21.59 2.46
C HIS A 2 10.29 21.32 3.60
N LEU A 3 9.38 22.28 3.84
CA LEU A 3 8.40 22.21 4.93
C LEU A 3 7.04 21.63 4.51
N SER A 4 6.93 21.13 3.29
CA SER A 4 5.70 20.54 2.72
C SER A 4 5.84 19.05 2.40
N SER A 5 6.90 18.40 2.89
CA SER A 5 7.13 16.97 2.68
C SER A 5 6.38 16.12 3.70
N ASN A 6 5.95 14.93 3.26
CA ASN A 6 5.38 13.88 4.13
C ASN A 6 6.44 12.84 4.56
N ASP A 7 7.73 13.10 4.32
CA ASP A 7 8.83 12.27 4.83
C ASP A 7 9.09 12.59 6.32
N TYR A 8 8.14 12.22 7.17
CA TYR A 8 8.13 12.59 8.60
C TYR A 8 9.36 12.12 9.39
N LEU A 9 9.98 11.03 8.95
CA LEU A 9 11.12 10.40 9.61
C LEU A 9 12.44 10.61 8.84
N CYS A 10 12.42 11.42 7.78
CA CYS A 10 13.59 11.69 6.93
C CYS A 10 14.24 10.41 6.37
N LEU A 11 13.44 9.40 6.01
CA LEU A 11 13.94 8.09 5.60
C LEU A 11 14.31 8.05 4.11
N SER A 12 13.79 8.97 3.30
CA SER A 12 14.00 8.95 1.84
C SER A 12 15.47 9.02 1.41
N GLY A 13 16.33 9.64 2.23
CA GLY A 13 17.77 9.77 1.99
C GLY A 13 18.65 8.93 2.91
N GLU A 14 18.07 8.03 3.71
CA GLU A 14 18.82 7.19 4.64
C GLU A 14 19.73 6.21 3.85
N ARG A 15 21.01 6.14 4.23
CA ARG A 15 22.05 5.46 3.44
C ARG A 15 21.83 3.96 3.36
N GLU A 16 21.42 3.32 4.45
CA GLU A 16 21.14 1.88 4.46
C GLU A 16 19.96 1.54 3.54
N LEU A 17 18.91 2.38 3.52
CA LEU A 17 17.74 2.20 2.65
C LEU A 17 18.12 2.36 1.17
N VAL A 18 18.88 3.41 0.83
CA VAL A 18 19.38 3.63 -0.54
C VAL A 18 20.26 2.46 -1.00
N ASN A 19 21.16 1.97 -0.15
CA ASN A 19 22.01 0.82 -0.47
C ASN A 19 21.20 -0.47 -0.65
N ALA A 20 20.16 -0.69 0.16
CA ALA A 20 19.26 -1.84 0.02
C ALA A 20 18.47 -1.79 -1.30
N GLN A 21 17.99 -0.61 -1.69
CA GLN A 21 17.32 -0.40 -2.98
C GLN A 21 18.27 -0.70 -4.16
N LEU A 22 19.48 -0.13 -4.15
CA LEU A 22 20.48 -0.37 -5.20
C LEU A 22 20.83 -1.86 -5.33
N LYS A 23 21.06 -2.55 -4.20
CA LYS A 23 21.34 -3.98 -4.19
C LYS A 23 20.20 -4.80 -4.82
N THR A 24 18.95 -4.42 -4.54
CA THR A 24 17.76 -5.08 -5.08
C THR A 24 17.66 -4.86 -6.59
N LEU A 25 17.84 -3.62 -7.06
CA LEU A 25 17.77 -3.26 -8.48
C LEU A 25 18.87 -3.94 -9.32
N VAL A 26 20.09 -4.04 -8.80
CA VAL A 26 21.21 -4.71 -9.49
C VAL A 26 21.04 -6.24 -9.49
N GLY A 27 20.44 -6.79 -8.43
CA GLY A 27 20.28 -8.24 -8.25
C GLY A 27 19.05 -8.84 -8.94
N GLN A 28 18.00 -8.07 -9.20
CA GLN A 28 16.78 -8.57 -9.83
C GLN A 28 16.90 -8.58 -11.36
N LYS A 29 16.69 -9.76 -11.95
CA LYS A 29 16.51 -9.95 -13.41
C LYS A 29 15.05 -10.13 -13.81
N ASP A 30 14.15 -10.29 -12.83
CA ASP A 30 12.75 -10.59 -13.07
C ASP A 30 11.95 -9.30 -13.35
N LEU A 31 11.06 -9.39 -14.34
CA LEU A 31 10.08 -8.35 -14.65
C LEU A 31 9.16 -8.14 -13.44
N LEU A 32 8.78 -6.87 -13.20
CA LEU A 32 7.65 -6.53 -12.33
C LEU A 32 6.42 -7.32 -12.82
N MET A 33 5.96 -8.28 -12.02
CA MET A 33 4.79 -9.10 -12.31
C MET A 33 3.57 -8.57 -11.55
N SER A 34 2.39 -8.68 -12.17
CA SER A 34 1.14 -8.40 -11.47
C SER A 34 1.01 -9.31 -10.24
N ALA A 35 0.45 -8.78 -9.16
CA ALA A 35 0.21 -9.51 -7.92
C ALA A 35 -0.61 -10.80 -8.15
N THR A 36 -1.50 -10.81 -9.15
CA THR A 36 -2.28 -12.01 -9.54
C THR A 36 -1.44 -13.15 -10.10
N PHE A 37 -0.21 -12.87 -10.56
CA PHE A 37 0.72 -13.88 -11.08
C PHE A 37 1.84 -14.21 -10.08
N LEU A 38 1.85 -13.57 -8.90
CA LEU A 38 2.78 -13.89 -7.84
C LEU A 38 2.26 -15.10 -7.06
N HIS A 39 3.02 -16.19 -7.10
CA HIS A 39 2.68 -17.44 -6.42
C HIS A 39 3.78 -17.81 -5.43
N GLY A 40 3.40 -18.45 -4.31
CA GLY A 40 4.35 -18.94 -3.31
C GLY A 40 5.12 -17.83 -2.58
N ASP A 41 6.33 -18.17 -2.12
CA ASP A 41 7.15 -17.28 -1.29
C ASP A 41 7.90 -16.24 -2.14
N ASN A 42 7.24 -15.11 -2.38
CA ASN A 42 7.76 -14.00 -3.17
C ASN A 42 8.07 -12.77 -2.28
N PRO A 43 8.87 -11.80 -2.76
CA PRO A 43 9.24 -10.62 -1.98
C PRO A 43 8.05 -9.79 -1.48
N GLN A 44 6.97 -9.67 -2.27
CA GLN A 44 5.77 -8.94 -1.86
C GLN A 44 5.08 -9.63 -0.68
N ALA A 45 4.82 -10.94 -0.78
CA ALA A 45 4.19 -11.70 0.30
C ALA A 45 5.03 -11.67 1.61
N LYS A 46 6.36 -11.64 1.51
CA LYS A 46 7.25 -11.43 2.67
C LYS A 46 7.06 -10.05 3.30
N MET A 47 6.96 -9.02 2.47
CA MET A 47 6.75 -7.65 2.94
C MET A 47 5.37 -7.48 3.60
N GLU A 48 4.32 -8.03 2.99
CA GLU A 48 2.95 -8.04 3.52
C GLU A 48 2.89 -8.66 4.92
N ARG A 49 3.45 -9.87 5.09
CA ARG A 49 3.53 -10.52 6.41
C ARG A 49 4.33 -9.73 7.43
N LYS A 50 5.47 -9.14 7.01
CA LYS A 50 6.30 -8.31 7.90
C LYS A 50 5.56 -7.06 8.36
N MET A 51 4.82 -6.41 7.46
CA MET A 51 4.02 -5.23 7.76
C MET A 51 2.83 -5.57 8.64
N ALA A 52 2.10 -6.66 8.36
CA ALA A 52 1.01 -7.14 9.19
C ALA A 52 1.49 -7.43 10.62
N HIS A 53 2.62 -8.12 10.77
CA HIS A 53 3.23 -8.37 12.08
C HIS A 53 3.60 -7.07 12.81
N PHE A 54 4.24 -6.12 12.12
CA PHE A 54 4.60 -4.82 12.69
C PHE A 54 3.37 -4.03 13.16
N LEU A 55 2.29 -4.06 12.40
CA LEU A 55 1.02 -3.39 12.70
C LEU A 55 0.12 -4.20 13.66
N ARG A 56 0.52 -5.41 14.05
CA ARG A 56 -0.28 -6.36 14.85
C ARG A 56 -1.64 -6.70 14.20
N ALA A 57 -1.66 -6.82 12.87
CA ALA A 57 -2.79 -7.30 12.10
C ALA A 57 -2.64 -8.80 11.79
N GLU A 58 -3.76 -9.48 11.52
CA GLU A 58 -3.77 -10.90 11.12
C GLU A 58 -3.11 -11.12 9.75
N ASP A 59 -3.32 -10.19 8.82
CA ASP A 59 -2.73 -10.22 7.48
C ASP A 59 -2.64 -8.79 6.89
N GLY A 60 -2.07 -8.64 5.70
CA GLY A 60 -1.95 -7.37 4.99
C GLY A 60 -1.82 -7.52 3.48
N VAL A 61 -2.31 -6.51 2.75
CA VAL A 61 -2.22 -6.43 1.29
C VAL A 61 -1.43 -5.18 0.90
N LEU A 62 -0.38 -5.33 0.09
CA LEU A 62 0.42 -4.22 -0.41
C LEU A 62 -0.23 -3.65 -1.67
N CYS A 63 -0.55 -2.36 -1.63
CA CYS A 63 -1.08 -1.63 -2.79
C CYS A 63 -0.04 -0.66 -3.35
N GLN A 64 -0.21 -0.27 -4.61
CA GLN A 64 0.69 0.67 -5.30
C GLN A 64 0.75 2.06 -4.63
N SER A 65 -0.30 2.44 -3.91
CA SER A 65 -0.36 3.68 -3.13
C SER A 65 -1.44 3.59 -2.05
N GLY A 66 -1.43 4.53 -1.10
CA GLY A 66 -2.52 4.67 -0.12
C GLY A 66 -3.87 5.03 -0.78
N TRP A 67 -3.85 5.70 -1.94
CA TRP A 67 -5.07 5.95 -2.73
C TRP A 67 -5.66 4.63 -3.24
N ALA A 68 -4.84 3.80 -3.88
CA ALA A 68 -5.28 2.51 -4.42
C ALA A 68 -5.78 1.57 -3.31
N ALA A 69 -5.13 1.60 -2.14
CA ALA A 69 -5.57 0.84 -0.97
C ALA A 69 -6.98 1.26 -0.52
N ASN A 70 -7.22 2.57 -0.36
CA ASN A 70 -8.52 3.08 0.10
C ASN A 70 -9.64 2.82 -0.90
N VAL A 71 -9.40 3.07 -2.19
CA VAL A 71 -10.40 2.81 -3.24
C VAL A 71 -10.72 1.32 -3.32
N GLY A 72 -9.70 0.45 -3.40
CA GLY A 72 -9.89 -0.99 -3.49
C GLY A 72 -10.59 -1.57 -2.25
N LEU A 73 -10.24 -1.10 -1.05
CA LEU A 73 -10.89 -1.51 0.19
C LEU A 73 -12.39 -1.22 0.15
N LEU A 74 -12.77 0.01 -0.22
CA LEU A 74 -14.17 0.40 -0.25
C LEU A 74 -14.94 -0.29 -1.36
N GLN A 75 -14.38 -0.44 -2.55
CA GLN A 75 -15.01 -1.21 -3.63
C GLN A 75 -15.23 -2.68 -3.26
N THR A 76 -14.41 -3.23 -2.35
CA THR A 76 -14.56 -4.61 -1.89
C THR A 76 -15.64 -4.75 -0.81
N LEU A 77 -15.84 -3.73 0.02
CA LEU A 77 -16.72 -3.80 1.20
C LEU A 77 -18.09 -3.13 0.99
N ALA A 78 -18.12 -2.02 0.25
CA ALA A 78 -19.33 -1.29 -0.07
C ALA A 78 -20.12 -2.08 -1.11
N ARG A 79 -21.34 -2.46 -0.75
CA ARG A 79 -22.27 -3.24 -1.56
C ARG A 79 -23.68 -2.74 -1.33
N GLU A 80 -24.59 -3.09 -2.22
CA GLU A 80 -26.01 -2.75 -2.06
C GLU A 80 -26.54 -3.13 -0.66
N GLY A 81 -27.23 -2.19 -0.02
CA GLY A 81 -27.79 -2.36 1.32
C GLY A 81 -26.81 -2.23 2.48
N VAL A 82 -25.51 -2.00 2.25
CA VAL A 82 -24.53 -1.73 3.31
C VAL A 82 -24.25 -0.22 3.39
N PRO A 83 -24.70 0.47 4.45
CA PRO A 83 -24.40 1.89 4.60
C PRO A 83 -22.91 2.11 4.90
N VAL A 84 -22.30 3.08 4.22
CA VAL A 84 -20.93 3.53 4.49
C VAL A 84 -20.99 4.93 5.09
N TYR A 85 -20.41 5.09 6.29
CA TYR A 85 -20.33 6.36 6.99
C TYR A 85 -18.91 6.91 6.85
N LEU A 86 -18.77 8.08 6.23
CA LEU A 86 -17.49 8.77 6.06
C LEU A 86 -17.48 10.11 6.77
N ASP A 87 -16.36 10.43 7.41
CA ASP A 87 -16.11 11.76 7.93
C ASP A 87 -16.01 12.78 6.79
N MET A 88 -16.54 13.98 7.00
CA MET A 88 -16.53 15.06 5.99
C MET A 88 -15.13 15.48 5.55
N MET A 89 -14.13 15.34 6.43
CA MET A 89 -12.73 15.67 6.18
C MET A 89 -11.89 14.42 5.85
N ALA A 90 -12.52 13.27 5.65
CA ALA A 90 -11.82 12.06 5.22
C ALA A 90 -11.09 12.31 3.88
N HIS A 91 -9.96 11.63 3.70
CA HIS A 91 -9.14 11.77 2.50
C HIS A 91 -9.97 11.45 1.23
N ALA A 92 -9.77 12.23 0.16
CA ALA A 92 -10.55 12.14 -1.07
C ALA A 92 -10.61 10.72 -1.69
N SER A 93 -9.55 9.91 -1.50
CA SER A 93 -9.54 8.52 -1.96
C SER A 93 -10.64 7.64 -1.34
N LEU A 94 -11.08 7.94 -0.11
CA LEU A 94 -12.17 7.21 0.54
C LEU A 94 -13.52 7.61 -0.09
N TRP A 95 -13.72 8.90 -0.35
CA TRP A 95 -14.90 9.36 -1.07
C TRP A 95 -14.97 8.76 -2.49
N GLU A 96 -13.86 8.74 -3.21
CA GLU A 96 -13.77 8.10 -4.53
C GLU A 96 -14.09 6.60 -4.46
N GLY A 97 -13.56 5.91 -3.45
CA GLY A 97 -13.80 4.48 -3.25
C GLY A 97 -15.28 4.15 -3.07
N VAL A 98 -16.03 4.95 -2.30
CA VAL A 98 -17.48 4.77 -2.12
C VAL A 98 -18.24 5.09 -3.41
N ASN A 99 -17.93 6.21 -4.06
CA ASN A 99 -18.66 6.65 -5.25
C ASN A 99 -18.47 5.71 -6.45
N THR A 100 -17.36 4.99 -6.49
CA THR A 100 -17.03 4.04 -7.57
C THR A 100 -17.34 2.58 -7.22
N ALA A 101 -17.70 2.29 -5.98
CA ALA A 101 -18.20 0.98 -5.58
C ALA A 101 -19.52 0.68 -6.29
N ARG A 102 -19.69 -0.58 -6.71
CA ARG A 102 -20.86 -1.06 -7.45
C ARG A 102 -21.61 -2.10 -6.64
#